data_AF-A0AAW9R7A3-F1
#
_entry.id   AF-A0AAW9R7A3-F1
#
_cell.length_a   1.000
_cell.length_b   1.000
_cell.length_c   1.000
_cell.angle_alpha   90.00
_cell.angle_beta   90.00
_cell.angle_gamma   90.00
#
_symmetry.space_group_name_H-M   'P 1'
#
loop_
_entity.id
_entity.type
_entity.pdbx_description
1 polymer ?
#
loop_
_entity_poly.entity_id
_entity_poly.type
_entity_poly.pdbx_seq_one_letter_code
_entity_poly.pdbx_strand_id
1 'polypeptide(L)'
;MPSVTNRRVRRLKWLCRRGMKELDLMLERFLASEQDSLEHGAWPELESLLQTEDDRLWDWLQNSQHPDARPYRALLDRIRHDTEFRH
;
A
#
# COMPACT_ATOMS: atom_id res chain seq x y z
N MET A 1 -21.69 13.98 -5.13
CA MET A 1 -20.99 13.94 -6.44
C MET A 1 -19.91 12.87 -6.34
N PRO A 2 -20.01 11.70 -7.02
CA PRO A 2 -18.92 10.73 -7.02
C PRO A 2 -17.83 11.20 -8.00
N SER A 3 -16.80 11.82 -7.43
CA SER A 3 -15.65 12.44 -8.07
C SER A 3 -14.78 11.40 -8.80
N VAL A 4 -14.10 11.89 -9.86
CA VAL A 4 -13.13 11.18 -10.74
C VAL A 4 -12.09 10.34 -10.01
N THR A 5 -11.89 10.65 -8.73
CA THR A 5 -11.04 10.00 -7.74
C THR A 5 -11.19 8.48 -7.62
N ASN A 6 -12.37 7.95 -7.92
CA ASN A 6 -12.66 6.53 -7.82
C ASN A 6 -11.76 5.66 -8.74
N ARG A 7 -11.24 6.19 -9.87
CA ARG A 7 -10.42 5.39 -10.80
C ARG A 7 -9.06 5.01 -10.24
N ARG A 8 -8.39 5.92 -9.53
CA ARG A 8 -7.08 5.64 -8.91
C ARG A 8 -7.22 4.62 -7.80
N VAL A 9 -8.17 4.83 -6.89
CA VAL A 9 -8.45 3.89 -5.78
C VAL A 9 -8.84 2.50 -6.31
N ARG A 10 -9.66 2.41 -7.36
CA ARG A 10 -9.98 1.11 -8.01
C ARG A 10 -8.74 0.43 -8.59
N ARG A 11 -7.84 1.18 -9.24
CA ARG A 11 -6.58 0.64 -9.76
C ARG A 11 -5.70 0.11 -8.63
N LEU A 12 -5.52 0.89 -7.56
CA LEU A 12 -4.75 0.47 -6.38
C LEU A 12 -5.35 -0.79 -5.75
N LYS A 13 -6.67 -0.84 -5.53
CA LYS A 13 -7.37 -2.04 -5.04
C LYS A 13 -7.14 -3.26 -5.93
N TRP A 14 -7.10 -3.07 -7.24
CA TRP A 14 -6.81 -4.18 -8.17
C TRP A 14 -5.35 -4.64 -8.08
N LEU A 15 -4.39 -3.71 -7.97
CA LEU A 15 -2.96 -4.05 -7.84
C LEU A 15 -2.62 -4.73 -6.51
N CYS A 16 -3.47 -4.59 -5.49
CA CYS A 16 -3.34 -5.28 -4.21
C CYS A 16 -3.78 -6.73 -4.26
N ARG A 17 -4.54 -7.14 -5.29
CA ARG A 17 -4.99 -8.53 -5.47
C ARG A 17 -3.85 -9.38 -6.00
N ARG A 18 -3.15 -10.05 -5.11
CA ARG A 18 -1.88 -10.73 -5.37
C ARG A 18 -1.92 -12.20 -4.92
N GLY A 19 -0.85 -12.95 -5.20
CA GLY A 19 -0.77 -14.37 -4.85
C GLY A 19 -0.60 -14.61 -3.34
N MET A 20 -0.05 -13.63 -2.61
CA MET A 20 0.23 -13.72 -1.18
C MET A 20 -0.90 -13.11 -0.34
N LYS A 21 -1.57 -13.95 0.46
CA LYS A 21 -2.72 -13.56 1.27
C LYS A 21 -2.39 -12.52 2.34
N GLU A 22 -1.24 -12.63 3.00
CA GLU A 22 -0.80 -11.65 3.99
C GLU A 22 -0.59 -10.26 3.38
N LEU A 23 0.01 -10.16 2.19
CA LEU A 23 0.14 -8.89 1.48
C LEU A 23 -1.23 -8.31 1.13
N ASP A 24 -2.13 -9.13 0.58
CA ASP A 24 -3.49 -8.73 0.23
C ASP A 24 -4.20 -8.12 1.44
N LEU A 25 -4.20 -8.81 2.58
CA LEU A 25 -4.81 -8.35 3.82
C LEU A 25 -4.21 -7.04 4.34
N MET A 26 -2.89 -6.90 4.33
CA MET A 26 -2.21 -5.69 4.80
C MET A 26 -2.53 -4.50 3.90
N LEU A 27 -2.46 -4.69 2.58
CA LEU A 27 -2.71 -3.64 1.60
C LEU A 27 -4.19 -3.26 1.55
N GLU A 28 -5.12 -4.22 1.56
CA GLU A 28 -6.56 -3.94 1.61
C GLU A 28 -6.93 -3.14 2.85
N ARG A 29 -6.34 -3.47 4.01
CA ARG A 29 -6.62 -2.76 5.27
C ARG A 29 -6.09 -1.33 5.24
N PHE A 30 -4.85 -1.16 4.80
CA PHE A 30 -4.27 0.16 4.58
C PHE A 30 -5.11 0.99 3.59
N LEU A 31 -5.51 0.42 2.45
CA LEU A 31 -6.34 1.10 1.45
C LEU A 31 -7.72 1.48 1.99
N ALA A 32 -8.30 0.69 2.90
CA ALA A 32 -9.57 1.00 3.53
C ALA A 32 -9.43 2.13 4.56
N SER A 33 -8.35 2.14 5.33
CA SER A 33 -8.01 3.15 6.35
C SER A 33 -7.66 4.50 5.71
N GLU A 34 -6.85 4.48 4.66
CA GLU A 34 -6.35 5.67 3.95
C GLU A 34 -7.15 5.98 2.68
N GLN A 35 -8.36 5.42 2.51
CA GLN A 35 -9.14 5.59 1.28
C GLN A 35 -9.37 7.08 0.98
N ASP A 36 -9.80 7.84 1.99
CA ASP A 36 -10.03 9.29 1.90
C ASP A 36 -8.74 10.04 1.54
N SER A 37 -7.62 9.75 2.21
CA SER A 37 -6.30 10.31 1.88
C SER A 37 -5.89 10.03 0.43
N LEU A 38 -6.05 8.80 -0.04
CA LEU A 38 -5.73 8.39 -1.41
C LEU A 38 -6.62 9.09 -2.43
N GLU A 39 -7.87 9.33 -2.04
CA GLU A 39 -8.82 10.11 -2.82
C GLU A 39 -8.37 11.58 -2.95
N HIS A 40 -7.72 12.12 -1.93
CA HIS A 40 -7.14 13.47 -1.95
C HIS A 40 -5.76 13.54 -2.64
N GLY A 41 -5.25 12.43 -3.17
CA GLY A 41 -3.97 12.39 -3.87
C GLY A 41 -2.77 12.01 -2.98
N ALA A 42 -3.00 11.53 -1.75
CA ALA A 42 -1.92 11.05 -0.89
C ALA A 42 -1.18 9.84 -1.51
N TRP A 43 0.04 9.61 -1.00
CA TRP A 43 0.90 8.46 -1.33
C TRP A 43 1.06 8.24 -2.84
N PRO A 44 1.63 9.21 -3.59
CA PRO A 44 1.86 9.06 -5.03
C PRO A 44 2.72 7.83 -5.35
N GLU A 45 3.65 7.49 -4.47
CA GLU A 45 4.59 6.38 -4.61
C GLU A 45 3.95 5.00 -4.39
N LEU A 46 2.73 4.93 -3.85
CA LEU A 46 2.01 3.67 -3.66
C LEU A 46 1.72 2.96 -4.98
N GLU A 47 1.43 3.71 -6.05
CA GLU A 47 1.17 3.09 -7.36
C GLU A 47 2.44 2.43 -7.91
N SER A 48 3.62 3.06 -7.73
CA SER A 48 4.92 2.48 -8.11
C SER A 48 5.32 1.32 -7.19
N LEU A 49 5.05 1.42 -5.89
CA LEU A 49 5.27 0.33 -4.94
C LEU A 49 4.46 -0.91 -5.36
N LEU A 50 3.18 -0.72 -5.68
CA LEU A 50 2.27 -1.78 -6.12
C LEU A 50 2.53 -2.27 -7.56
N GLN A 51 3.49 -1.69 -8.29
CA GLN A 51 4.00 -2.27 -9.54
C GLN A 51 5.20 -3.20 -9.30
N THR A 52 5.76 -3.19 -8.09
CA THR A 52 6.89 -4.05 -7.71
C THR A 52 6.41 -5.49 -7.43
N GLU A 53 7.25 -6.48 -7.69
CA GLU A 53 7.00 -7.90 -7.43
C GLU A 53 6.67 -8.21 -5.96
N ASP A 54 5.83 -9.22 -5.73
CA ASP A 54 5.32 -9.62 -4.41
C ASP A 54 6.46 -9.96 -3.45
N ASP A 55 7.46 -10.72 -3.90
CA ASP A 55 8.62 -11.12 -3.10
C ASP A 55 9.40 -9.91 -2.57
N ARG A 56 9.61 -8.89 -3.42
CA ARG A 56 10.30 -7.66 -3.01
C ARG A 56 9.45 -6.82 -2.08
N LEU A 57 8.16 -6.71 -2.35
CA LEU A 57 7.23 -5.98 -1.50
C LEU A 57 7.16 -6.59 -0.10
N TRP A 58 7.14 -7.92 -0.03
CA TRP A 58 7.21 -8.67 1.22
C TRP A 58 8.55 -8.47 1.94
N ASP A 59 9.68 -8.53 1.23
CA ASP A 59 11.00 -8.23 1.80
C ASP A 59 11.07 -6.82 2.39
N TRP A 60 10.60 -5.81 1.65
CA TRP A 60 10.60 -4.41 2.12
C TRP A 60 9.63 -4.17 3.27
N LEU A 61 8.49 -4.87 3.29
CA LEU A 61 7.58 -4.83 4.42
C LEU A 61 8.18 -5.48 5.65
N GLN A 62 8.98 -6.53 5.53
CA GLN A 62 9.71 -7.11 6.65
C GLN A 62 10.92 -6.26 7.07
N ASN A 63 11.61 -5.66 6.10
CA ASN A 63 12.82 -4.85 6.25
C ASN A 63 12.63 -3.46 5.60
N SER A 64 11.94 -2.56 6.30
CA SER A 64 11.70 -1.20 5.81
C SER A 64 12.98 -0.34 5.70
N GLN A 65 14.12 -0.85 6.17
CA GLN A 65 15.42 -0.20 6.08
C GLN A 65 16.19 -0.57 4.79
N HIS A 66 15.59 -1.35 3.89
CA HIS A 66 16.21 -1.74 2.64
C HIS A 66 16.53 -0.50 1.76
N PRO A 67 17.71 -0.41 1.11
CA PRO A 67 18.07 0.74 0.28
C PRO A 67 17.10 0.99 -0.87
N ASP A 68 16.58 -0.07 -1.50
CA ASP A 68 15.57 0.05 -2.57
C ASP A 68 14.19 0.48 -2.05
N ALA A 69 13.93 0.28 -0.76
CA ALA A 69 12.69 0.70 -0.09
C ALA A 69 12.74 2.15 0.41
N ARG A 70 13.90 2.84 0.32
CA ARG A 70 14.09 4.21 0.79
C ARG A 70 13.00 5.20 0.37
N PRO A 71 12.59 5.28 -0.92
CA PRO A 71 11.50 6.18 -1.31
C PRO A 71 10.19 5.79 -0.61
N TYR A 72 9.88 4.51 -0.59
CA TYR A 72 8.66 3.97 0.00
C TYR A 72 8.67 3.84 1.52
N ARG A 73 9.75 4.23 2.22
CA ARG A 73 9.94 3.95 3.64
C ARG A 73 8.79 4.48 4.50
N ALA A 74 8.38 5.72 4.27
CA ALA A 74 7.26 6.33 4.99
C ALA A 74 5.93 5.58 4.75
N LEU A 75 5.72 5.08 3.54
CA LEU A 75 4.53 4.32 3.16
C LEU A 75 4.56 2.91 3.79
N LEU A 76 5.71 2.23 3.75
CA LEU A 76 5.90 0.92 4.34
C LEU A 76 5.72 0.97 5.87
N ASP A 77 6.32 1.97 6.54
CA ASP A 77 6.09 2.20 7.97
C ASP A 77 4.61 2.44 8.26
N ARG A 78 3.90 3.18 7.40
CA ARG A 78 2.47 3.43 7.57
C ARG A 78 1.63 2.16 7.42
N ILE A 79 1.91 1.35 6.39
CA ILE A 79 1.24 0.06 6.16
C ILE A 79 1.47 -0.87 7.35
N ARG A 80 2.72 -0.98 7.82
CA ARG A 80 3.09 -1.77 9.00
C ARG A 80 2.39 -1.29 10.26
N HIS A 81 2.35 0.02 10.47
CA HIS A 81 1.69 0.59 11.65
C HIS A 81 0.19 0.26 11.67
N ASP A 82 -0.49 0.36 10.52
CA ASP A 82 -1.92 0.01 10.39
C ASP A 82 -2.19 -1.50 10.60
N THR A 83 -1.19 -2.34 10.30
CA THR A 83 -1.31 -3.79 10.45
C THR A 83 -0.92 -4.30 11.84
N GLU A 84 0.04 -3.66 12.51
CA GLU A 84 0.51 -4.01 13.85
C GLU A 84 -0.41 -3.50 14.99
N PHE A 85 -1.26 -2.48 14.77
CA PHE A 85 -2.06 -1.82 15.82
C PHE A 85 -3.30 -2.58 16.36
N ARG A 86 -3.37 -3.92 16.18
CA ARG A 86 -4.46 -4.71 16.77
C ARG A 86 -3.93 -6.01 17.38
N HIS A 87 -3.29 -5.88 18.54
CA HIS A 87 -3.20 -6.93 19.55
C HIS A 87 -3.59 -6.35 20.91
#